data_AF-A0A9K3IJQ6-F1
#
_entry.id   AF-A0A9K3IJQ6-F1
#
_cell.length_a   1.000
_cell.length_b   1.000
_cell.length_c   1.000
_cell.angle_alpha   90.00
_cell.angle_beta   90.00
_cell.angle_gamma   90.00
#
_symmetry.space_group_name_H-M   'P 1'
#
loop_
_entity.id
_entity.type
_entity.pdbx_description
1 polymer ?
#
loop_
_entity_poly.entity_id
_entity_poly.type
_entity_poly.pdbx_seq_one_letter_code
_entity_poly.pdbx_strand_id
1 'polypeptide(L)'
;MTIEITLGNGGQLVRAAGVVAKLIAKEGKWATLKLPSGGGGGGGVRLISKNCSATVGQVGNVGANRKNLGMAGSKRSLDKRPVVRGIVMNPVNHLHGGGEGRAGRKKKPTAP
;
A
#
# COMPACT_ATOMS: atom_id res chain seq x y z
N MET A 1 0.41 -1.91 16.99
CA MET A 1 1.79 -2.27 16.61
C MET A 1 2.39 -1.13 15.81
N THR A 2 3.62 -0.73 16.10
CA THR A 2 4.41 0.24 15.33
C THR A 2 5.88 -0.12 15.47
N ILE A 3 6.69 0.13 14.45
CA ILE A 3 8.14 -0.18 14.48
C ILE A 3 8.93 1.04 13.98
N GLU A 4 10.00 1.40 14.69
CA GLU A 4 10.97 2.40 14.26
C GLU A 4 11.91 1.85 13.18
N ILE A 5 12.25 2.64 12.16
CA ILE A 5 13.27 2.28 11.15
C ILE A 5 14.65 2.77 11.61
N THR A 6 14.69 4.01 12.10
CA THR A 6 15.88 4.68 12.62
C THR A 6 15.63 5.00 14.08
N LEU A 7 16.65 4.76 14.91
CA LEU A 7 16.60 5.03 16.34
C LEU A 7 16.17 6.48 16.62
N GLY A 8 15.14 6.66 17.44
CA GLY A 8 14.68 7.98 17.88
C GLY A 8 13.74 8.73 16.91
N ASN A 9 13.49 8.19 15.71
CA ASN A 9 12.59 8.82 14.73
C ASN A 9 11.12 8.38 14.84
N GLY A 10 10.77 7.66 15.92
CA GLY A 10 9.42 7.19 16.17
C GLY A 10 8.94 6.09 15.21
N GLY A 11 7.78 5.50 15.54
CA GLY A 11 7.23 4.37 14.81
C GLY A 11 6.78 4.75 13.39
N GLN A 12 7.48 4.25 12.38
CA GLN A 12 7.23 4.57 10.96
C GLN A 12 6.56 3.42 10.21
N LEU A 13 6.89 2.19 10.57
CA LEU A 13 6.39 0.97 9.92
C LEU A 13 5.17 0.39 10.64
N VAL A 14 4.39 -0.39 9.88
CA VAL A 14 3.28 -1.22 10.38
C VAL A 14 2.21 -0.40 11.09
N ARG A 15 1.79 0.73 10.51
CA ARG A 15 0.81 1.65 11.11
C ARG A 15 -0.63 1.48 10.61
N ALA A 16 -0.81 0.79 9.48
CA ALA A 16 -2.14 0.62 8.89
C ALA A 16 -3.05 -0.31 9.73
N ALA A 17 -4.36 -0.12 9.62
CA ALA A 17 -5.34 -0.92 10.35
C ALA A 17 -5.16 -2.42 10.06
N GLY A 18 -5.17 -3.25 11.11
CA GLY A 18 -5.05 -4.70 10.99
C GLY A 18 -3.68 -5.24 10.60
N VAL A 19 -2.65 -4.41 10.42
CA VAL A 19 -1.35 -4.92 10.00
C VAL A 19 -0.50 -5.43 11.17
N VAL A 20 0.34 -6.43 10.87
CA VAL A 20 1.27 -7.06 11.81
C VAL A 20 2.59 -7.35 11.08
N ALA A 21 3.72 -7.13 11.75
CA ALA A 21 5.01 -7.65 11.31
C ALA A 21 5.46 -8.77 12.24
N LYS A 22 6.26 -9.69 11.69
CA LYS A 22 6.80 -10.82 12.45
C LYS A 22 8.31 -10.69 12.55
N LEU A 23 8.86 -10.87 13.73
CA LEU A 23 10.29 -11.03 13.92
C LEU A 23 10.71 -12.42 13.44
N ILE A 24 11.68 -12.49 12.53
CA ILE A 24 12.23 -13.75 12.00
C ILE A 24 13.47 -14.15 12.79
N ALA A 25 14.43 -13.24 12.88
CA ALA A 25 15.74 -13.51 13.48
C ALA A 25 16.31 -12.25 14.14
N LYS A 26 17.23 -12.46 15.08
CA LYS A 26 17.98 -11.41 15.76
C LYS A 26 19.45 -11.80 15.74
N GLU A 27 20.27 -11.08 14.98
CA GLU A 27 21.68 -11.37 14.79
C GLU A 27 22.53 -10.12 15.02
N GLY A 28 23.56 -10.23 15.88
CA GLY A 28 24.45 -9.10 16.20
C GLY A 28 23.69 -7.85 16.65
N LYS A 29 23.89 -6.74 15.94
CA LYS A 29 23.22 -5.44 16.20
C LYS A 29 21.87 -5.27 15.48
N TRP A 30 21.45 -6.28 14.73
CA TRP A 30 20.35 -6.22 13.78
C TRP A 30 19.23 -7.22 14.10
N ALA A 31 18.03 -6.89 13.67
CA ALA A 31 16.82 -7.69 13.78
C ALA A 31 16.16 -7.79 12.40
N THR A 32 15.83 -9.00 11.99
CA THR A 32 15.21 -9.31 10.71
C THR A 32 13.71 -9.40 10.89
N LEU A 33 12.97 -8.48 10.28
CA LEU A 33 11.52 -8.36 10.40
C LEU A 33 10.85 -8.66 9.06
N LYS A 34 9.83 -9.52 9.08
CA LYS A 34 8.90 -9.73 7.97
C LYS A 34 7.82 -8.67 8.01
N LEU A 35 7.79 -7.82 6.99
CA LEU A 35 6.79 -6.76 6.87
C LEU A 35 5.49 -7.27 6.22
N PRO A 36 4.34 -6.68 6.58
CA PRO A 36 3.08 -6.93 5.90
C PRO A 36 3.09 -6.21 4.54
N SER A 37 3.36 -6.93 3.44
CA SER A 37 3.23 -6.39 2.10
C SER A 37 1.75 -6.39 1.70
N GLY A 38 1.21 -5.21 1.40
CA GLY A 38 -0.24 -4.98 1.16
C GLY A 38 -0.82 -5.54 -0.15
N GLY A 39 -0.08 -6.32 -0.93
CA GLY A 39 -0.55 -6.90 -2.20
C GLY A 39 0.41 -7.98 -2.70
N GLY A 40 -0.12 -8.98 -3.40
CA GLY A 40 0.56 -10.24 -3.71
C GLY A 40 1.97 -10.11 -4.28
N GLY A 41 2.89 -10.88 -3.70
CA GLY A 41 4.28 -11.01 -4.13
C GLY A 41 5.29 -10.58 -3.06
N GLY A 42 5.67 -11.51 -2.18
CA GLY A 42 6.84 -11.37 -1.30
C GLY A 42 6.68 -10.38 -0.15
N GLY A 43 6.29 -10.86 1.03
CA GLY A 43 6.41 -10.08 2.27
C GLY A 43 7.86 -9.64 2.45
N GLY A 44 8.13 -8.36 2.23
CA GLY A 44 9.47 -7.80 2.29
C GLY A 44 10.11 -8.06 3.65
N VAL A 45 11.27 -8.69 3.65
CA VAL A 45 12.08 -8.83 4.85
C VAL A 45 12.94 -7.58 4.97
N ARG A 46 12.96 -6.96 6.14
CA ARG A 46 13.75 -5.76 6.39
C ARG A 46 14.58 -5.92 7.65
N LEU A 47 15.83 -5.47 7.56
CA LEU A 47 16.77 -5.42 8.66
C LEU A 47 16.58 -4.09 9.42
N ILE A 48 16.46 -4.16 10.74
CA ILE A 48 16.28 -3.00 11.64
C ILE A 48 17.24 -3.14 12.81
N SER A 49 17.78 -2.03 13.33
CA SER A 49 18.66 -2.08 14.50
C SER A 49 17.90 -2.60 15.73
N LYS A 50 18.55 -3.42 16.57
CA LYS A 50 17.95 -3.91 17.83
C LYS A 50 17.61 -2.79 18.81
N ASN A 51 18.24 -1.63 18.68
CA ASN A 51 18.00 -0.48 19.55
C ASN A 51 16.70 0.26 19.21
N CYS A 52 16.12 0.02 18.02
CA CYS A 52 14.86 0.65 17.59
C CYS A 52 13.68 0.14 18.43
N SER A 53 12.80 1.05 18.83
CA SER A 53 11.61 0.71 19.61
C SER A 53 10.52 0.07 18.74
N ALA A 54 9.73 -0.82 19.35
CA ALA A 54 8.57 -1.42 18.70
C ALA A 54 7.47 -1.74 19.71
N THR A 55 6.21 -1.56 19.30
CA THR A 55 5.04 -1.96 20.10
C THR A 55 4.61 -3.38 19.74
N VAL A 56 4.51 -4.25 20.75
CA VAL A 56 4.05 -5.64 20.60
C VAL A 56 2.55 -5.69 20.28
N GLY A 57 2.14 -6.67 19.46
CA GLY A 57 0.74 -6.93 19.11
C GLY A 57 0.43 -6.64 17.64
N GLN A 58 -0.85 -6.40 17.33
CA GLN A 58 -1.35 -6.05 16.00
C GLN A 58 -1.97 -4.65 16.04
N VAL A 59 -2.03 -3.93 14.92
CA VAL A 59 -2.85 -2.72 14.85
C VAL A 59 -4.33 -3.12 14.85
N GLY A 60 -5.16 -2.48 15.68
CA GLY A 60 -6.60 -2.75 15.74
C GLY A 60 -7.33 -2.49 14.42
N ASN A 61 -8.66 -2.70 14.42
CA ASN A 61 -9.52 -2.53 13.24
C ASN A 61 -9.14 -3.46 12.07
N VAL A 62 -8.98 -4.76 12.35
CA VAL A 62 -8.63 -5.81 11.36
C VAL A 62 -9.67 -5.90 10.23
N GLY A 63 -10.94 -5.59 10.51
CA GLY A 63 -12.03 -5.57 9.55
C GLY A 63 -12.10 -4.35 8.64
N ALA A 64 -11.15 -3.40 8.73
CA ALA A 64 -11.18 -2.16 7.95
C ALA A 64 -11.35 -2.40 6.44
N ASN A 65 -10.72 -3.44 5.90
CA ASN A 65 -10.77 -3.78 4.47
C ASN A 65 -12.12 -4.38 4.03
N ARG A 66 -12.98 -4.82 4.96
CA ARG A 66 -14.31 -5.37 4.64
C ARG A 66 -15.38 -4.28 4.46
N LYS A 67 -15.04 -3.01 4.69
CA LYS A 67 -15.99 -1.89 4.56
C LYS A 67 -16.30 -1.61 3.10
N ASN A 68 -17.55 -1.82 2.70
CA ASN A 68 -18.06 -1.39 1.40
C ASN A 68 -18.55 0.05 1.48
N LEU A 69 -18.03 0.93 0.61
CA LEU A 69 -18.44 2.34 0.58
C LEU A 69 -19.84 2.56 -0.01
N GLY A 70 -20.39 1.56 -0.72
CA GLY A 70 -21.80 1.47 -1.16
C GLY A 70 -22.26 2.47 -2.23
N MET A 71 -21.75 3.69 -2.21
CA MET A 71 -22.18 4.80 -3.06
C MET A 71 -20.98 5.65 -3.50
N ALA A 72 -21.12 6.37 -4.62
CA ALA A 72 -20.09 7.28 -5.12
C ALA A 72 -19.80 8.44 -4.15
N GLY A 73 -20.83 8.96 -3.47
CA GLY A 73 -20.70 10.06 -2.50
C GLY A 73 -19.81 9.73 -1.30
N SER A 74 -19.81 8.48 -0.83
CA SER A 74 -18.96 8.04 0.28
C SER A 74 -17.46 8.15 -0.06
N LYS A 75 -17.08 7.88 -1.33
CA LYS A 75 -15.70 8.13 -1.80
C LYS A 75 -15.35 9.61 -1.83
N ARG A 76 -16.31 10.46 -2.20
CA ARG A 76 -16.13 11.93 -2.21
C ARG A 76 -15.91 12.48 -0.81
N SER A 77 -16.58 11.93 0.21
CA SER A 77 -16.35 12.29 1.61
C SER A 77 -14.96 11.90 2.13
N LEU A 78 -14.26 10.97 1.48
CA LEU A 78 -12.86 10.62 1.75
C LEU A 78 -11.87 11.43 0.89
N ASP A 79 -12.33 12.55 0.31
CA ASP A 79 -11.60 13.41 -0.64
C ASP A 79 -11.08 12.69 -1.91
N LYS A 80 -11.63 11.52 -2.22
CA LYS A 80 -11.28 10.78 -3.44
C LYS A 80 -12.16 11.19 -4.60
N ARG A 81 -11.57 11.92 -5.56
CA ARG A 81 -12.22 12.32 -6.81
C ARG A 81 -12.33 11.14 -7.80
N PRO A 82 -13.31 11.18 -8.72
CA PRO A 82 -13.40 10.17 -9.77
C PRO A 82 -12.14 10.20 -10.65
N VAL A 83 -11.66 9.02 -11.03
CA VAL A 83 -10.51 8.85 -11.93
C VAL A 83 -11.02 8.32 -13.27
N VAL A 84 -10.66 9.00 -14.36
CA VAL A 84 -11.03 8.61 -15.73
C VAL A 84 -10.01 7.61 -16.26
N ARG A 85 -10.48 6.57 -16.96
CA ARG A 85 -9.59 5.55 -17.56
C ARG A 85 -8.93 6.11 -18.81
N GLY A 86 -7.63 5.88 -18.99
CA GLY A 86 -6.87 6.35 -20.15
C GLY A 86 -7.40 5.90 -21.52
N ILE A 87 -8.09 4.76 -21.60
CA ILE A 87 -8.69 4.24 -22.84
C ILE A 87 -9.82 5.15 -23.36
N VAL A 88 -10.51 5.87 -22.47
CA VAL A 88 -11.63 6.77 -22.82
C VAL A 88 -11.11 8.16 -23.21
N MET A 89 -9.80 8.42 -23.05
CA MET A 89 -9.20 9.71 -23.35
C MET A 89 -8.80 9.81 -24.83
N ASN A 90 -8.51 11.02 -25.29
CA ASN A 90 -7.96 11.26 -26.62
C ASN A 90 -6.47 10.85 -26.69
N PRO A 91 -5.92 10.55 -27.89
CA PRO A 91 -4.50 10.20 -28.05
C PRO A 91 -3.51 11.20 -27.46
N VAL A 92 -3.88 12.50 -27.41
CA VAL A 92 -3.07 13.58 -26.81
C VAL A 92 -3.01 13.51 -25.28
N ASN A 93 -4.03 12.93 -24.64
CA ASN A 93 -4.19 12.94 -23.18
C ASN A 93 -3.69 11.65 -22.53
N HIS A 94 -3.65 10.53 -23.27
CA HIS A 94 -3.16 9.26 -22.76
C HIS A 94 -2.65 8.38 -23.89
N LEU A 95 -1.56 7.64 -23.65
CA LEU A 95 -0.97 6.70 -24.61
C LEU A 95 -1.90 5.55 -25.06
N HIS A 96 -3.02 5.38 -24.35
CA HIS A 96 -4.05 4.37 -24.64
C HIS A 96 -5.31 5.00 -25.23
N GLY A 97 -5.31 6.31 -25.45
CA GLY A 97 -6.46 7.05 -25.94
C GLY A 97 -6.65 6.96 -27.45
N GLY A 98 -7.90 7.12 -27.89
CA GLY A 98 -8.32 7.09 -29.29
C GLY A 98 -8.64 5.70 -29.88
N GLY A 99 -8.97 5.70 -31.18
CA GLY A 99 -9.54 4.56 -31.90
C GLY A 99 -11.05 4.68 -32.08
N GLU A 100 -11.60 4.06 -33.13
CA GLU A 100 -13.07 3.98 -33.31
C GLU A 100 -13.68 2.95 -32.36
N GLY A 101 -14.78 3.34 -31.72
CA GLY A 101 -15.49 2.49 -30.76
C GLY A 101 -14.64 2.15 -29.52
N ARG A 102 -14.96 1.03 -28.88
CA ARG A 102 -14.22 0.57 -27.69
C ARG A 102 -12.98 -0.22 -28.11
N ALA A 103 -11.85 0.47 -28.28
CA ALA A 103 -10.58 -0.15 -28.59
C ALA A 103 -9.97 -0.87 -27.37
N GLY A 104 -9.45 -2.09 -27.57
CA GLY A 104 -8.64 -2.80 -26.57
C GLY A 104 -7.27 -2.15 -26.37
N ARG A 105 -6.53 -2.57 -25.33
CA ARG A 105 -5.15 -2.13 -25.12
C ARG A 105 -4.27 -2.64 -26.27
N LYS A 106 -3.85 -1.75 -27.17
CA LYS A 106 -2.88 -2.07 -28.24
C LYS A 106 -1.43 -2.06 -27.76
N LYS A 107 -1.15 -1.37 -26.64
CA LYS A 107 0.19 -1.22 -26.04
C LYS A 107 0.23 -1.84 -24.64
N LYS A 108 1.43 -2.14 -24.15
CA LYS A 108 1.67 -2.56 -22.76
C LYS A 108 1.07 -1.52 -21.79
N PRO A 109 0.66 -1.92 -20.57
CA PRO A 109 0.12 -0.97 -19.59
C PRO A 109 1.15 0.12 -19.27
N THR A 110 0.77 1.37 -19.53
CA THR A 110 1.63 2.54 -19.30
C THR A 110 0.89 3.51 -18.39
N ALA A 111 1.65 4.22 -17.57
CA ALA A 111 1.15 5.40 -16.88
C ALA A 111 0.76 6.50 -17.91
N PRO A 112 -0.17 7.41 -17.55
CA PRO A 112 -0.48 8.59 -18.36
C PRO A 112 0.77 9.39 -18.73
#